data_AF-A0A4R7V5Y9-F1
#
_entry.id   AF-A0A4R7V5Y9-F1
#
_cell.length_a   1.000
_cell.length_b   1.000
_cell.length_c   1.000
_cell.angle_alpha   90.00
_cell.angle_beta   90.00
_cell.angle_gamma   90.00
#
_symmetry.space_group_name_H-M   'P 1'
#
loop_
_entity.id
_entity.type
_entity.pdbx_description
1 polymer ?
#
loop_
_entity_poly.entity_id
_entity_poly.type
_entity_poly.pdbx_seq_one_letter_code
_entity_poly.pdbx_strand_id
1 'polypeptide(L)'
;MLTRPARMSILVVLVLCASTVAAAADDGWGTVECDQLPSPQCDVEVGSASRPNSVPTPADAPAGSPGQDSAQPTCVYQPSPFQGHPNADSWPPSFWYEGLCELTGAIITPTPIAALTPGEVARLARNQLRPPRPRPAANPAGDQLVNLPTWLYLTSAWRPVSASASVPGVTVTATASPTSVTWVVGDDTTVECAGPGSTYDRDTDPRSESPTCGHTYRRSSGHSTFPVIVTIHWAVTWTGGGQAGALPELTTTGTTAFRVRESQALNIAPPTR
;
A
#
# COMPACT_ATOMS: atom_id res chain seq x y z
N MET A 1 -50.85 48.26 -7.86
CA MET A 1 -49.67 48.92 -7.24
C MET A 1 -49.07 47.90 -6.28
N LEU A 2 -48.27 46.91 -6.69
CA LEU A 2 -46.93 46.91 -7.30
C LEU A 2 -45.86 47.56 -6.41
N THR A 3 -45.30 46.79 -5.47
CA THR A 3 -43.91 46.93 -5.01
C THR A 3 -43.35 45.56 -4.58
N ARG A 4 -42.38 45.07 -5.36
CA ARG A 4 -41.55 43.89 -5.09
C ARG A 4 -40.52 44.25 -3.99
N PRO A 5 -40.21 43.38 -3.02
CA PRO A 5 -38.92 43.46 -2.33
C PRO A 5 -37.86 42.72 -3.14
N ALA A 6 -36.84 43.47 -3.56
CA ALA A 6 -35.69 43.01 -4.32
C ALA A 6 -34.79 42.10 -3.45
N ARG A 7 -34.36 40.98 -4.04
CA ARG A 7 -33.32 40.10 -3.51
C ARG A 7 -31.97 40.79 -3.64
N MET A 8 -31.39 41.24 -2.53
CA MET A 8 -30.03 41.74 -2.47
C MET A 8 -29.10 40.56 -2.22
N SER A 9 -28.51 40.05 -3.30
CA SER A 9 -27.50 38.99 -3.27
C SER A 9 -26.17 39.61 -2.84
N ILE A 10 -25.75 39.38 -1.60
CA ILE A 10 -24.40 39.72 -1.13
C ILE A 10 -23.50 38.55 -1.53
N LEU A 11 -22.70 38.76 -2.57
CA LEU A 11 -21.64 37.86 -2.98
C LEU A 11 -20.43 38.11 -2.07
N VAL A 12 -20.26 37.30 -1.02
CA VAL A 12 -19.03 37.30 -0.21
C VAL A 12 -17.98 36.51 -0.95
N VAL A 13 -17.06 37.21 -1.64
CA VAL A 13 -15.84 36.59 -2.18
C VAL A 13 -14.83 36.52 -1.04
N LEU A 14 -14.74 35.35 -0.41
CA LEU A 14 -13.74 35.04 0.59
C LEU A 14 -12.49 34.56 -0.16
N VAL A 15 -11.54 35.48 -0.40
CA VAL A 15 -10.22 35.15 -0.95
C VAL A 15 -9.45 34.40 0.14
N LEU A 16 -9.44 33.07 0.07
CA LEU A 16 -8.46 32.26 0.79
C LEU A 16 -7.10 32.46 0.12
N CYS A 17 -6.23 33.27 0.72
CA CYS A 17 -4.80 33.18 0.48
C CYS A 17 -4.33 31.82 1.02
N ALA A 18 -4.14 30.84 0.14
CA ALA A 18 -3.42 29.63 0.48
C ALA A 18 -1.93 30.00 0.61
N SER A 19 -1.48 30.34 1.82
CA SER A 19 -0.06 30.32 2.14
C SER A 19 0.38 28.85 2.10
N THR A 20 1.12 28.47 1.05
CA THR A 20 1.83 27.21 0.99
C THR A 20 2.94 27.25 2.03
N VAL A 21 2.66 26.72 3.22
CA VAL A 21 3.71 26.39 4.18
C VAL A 21 4.38 25.14 3.64
N ALA A 22 5.60 25.26 3.12
CA ALA A 22 6.43 24.10 2.88
C ALA A 22 6.63 23.42 4.25
N ALA A 23 6.20 22.16 4.36
CA ALA A 23 6.44 21.37 5.54
C ALA A 23 7.95 21.10 5.62
N ALA A 24 8.66 21.86 6.45
CA ALA A 24 10.02 21.54 6.82
C ALA A 24 9.97 20.36 7.80
N ALA A 25 10.37 19.17 7.33
CA ALA A 25 10.75 18.08 8.23
C ALA A 25 12.14 18.42 8.79
N ASP A 26 12.18 18.90 10.02
CA ASP A 26 13.41 19.08 10.78
C ASP A 26 13.86 17.73 11.34
N ASP A 27 14.52 16.92 10.49
CA ASP A 27 15.15 15.67 10.91
C ASP A 27 16.46 15.48 10.14
N GLY A 28 17.42 16.39 10.32
CA GLY A 28 18.88 16.14 10.27
C GLY A 28 19.49 15.25 9.17
N TRP A 29 18.82 15.04 8.02
CA TRP A 29 19.23 14.14 6.95
C TRP A 29 18.85 14.76 5.60
N GLY A 30 19.77 15.57 5.06
CA GLY A 30 19.69 16.07 3.68
C GLY A 30 18.60 17.11 3.44
N THR A 31 18.91 18.11 2.62
CA THR A 31 17.93 19.07 2.12
C THR A 31 17.31 18.53 0.84
N VAL A 32 15.99 18.61 0.75
CA VAL A 32 15.25 18.33 -0.49
C VAL A 32 14.66 19.65 -0.96
N GLU A 33 15.28 20.21 -1.99
CA GLU A 33 14.82 21.45 -2.62
C GLU A 33 14.07 21.05 -3.89
N CYS A 34 12.77 21.28 -3.89
CA CYS A 34 11.93 21.05 -5.06
C CYS A 34 11.56 22.38 -5.67
N ASP A 35 12.02 22.64 -6.89
CA ASP A 35 11.61 23.81 -7.66
C ASP A 35 10.59 23.42 -8.74
N GLN A 36 9.68 24.34 -9.05
CA GLN A 36 8.55 24.12 -9.96
C GLN A 36 8.75 24.83 -11.31
N LEU A 37 9.85 25.55 -11.50
CA LEU A 37 10.18 26.24 -12.75
C LEU A 37 11.62 25.96 -13.18
N PRO A 38 11.88 25.60 -14.45
CA PRO A 38 10.96 25.46 -15.58
C PRO A 38 10.26 24.08 -15.67
N SER A 39 10.51 23.14 -14.74
CA SER A 39 9.81 21.85 -14.62
C SER A 39 9.95 21.31 -13.19
N PRO A 40 9.02 20.46 -12.69
CA PRO A 40 9.12 19.90 -11.35
C PRO A 40 10.32 18.96 -11.27
N GLN A 41 11.43 19.47 -10.72
CA GLN A 41 12.62 18.69 -10.39
C GLN A 41 12.90 18.87 -8.91
N CYS A 42 13.26 17.78 -8.25
CA CYS A 42 13.67 17.79 -6.86
C CYS A 42 15.12 17.36 -6.81
N ASP A 43 15.97 18.25 -6.34
CA ASP A 43 17.35 17.92 -6.02
C ASP A 43 17.40 17.42 -4.58
N VAL A 44 17.92 16.20 -4.43
CA VAL A 44 18.04 15.51 -3.14
C VAL A 44 19.51 15.44 -2.81
N GLU A 45 19.94 16.27 -1.86
CA GLU A 45 21.32 16.28 -1.41
C GLU A 45 21.47 15.40 -0.17
N VAL A 46 22.19 14.29 -0.28
CA VAL A 46 22.38 13.33 0.82
C VAL A 46 23.69 13.63 1.53
N GLY A 47 23.62 14.40 2.62
CA GLY A 47 24.77 14.72 3.47
C GLY A 47 25.19 13.54 4.36
N SER A 48 26.51 13.34 4.52
CA SER A 48 27.10 12.44 5.53
C SER A 48 27.23 13.15 6.87
N ALA A 49 26.65 12.58 7.93
CA ALA A 49 26.54 13.17 9.27
C ALA A 49 27.88 13.64 9.88
N SER A 50 27.95 14.92 10.27
CA SER A 50 28.88 15.43 11.28
C SER A 50 28.07 16.11 12.39
N ARG A 51 28.41 15.80 13.65
CA ARG A 51 27.69 16.16 14.89
C ARG A 51 27.47 17.69 15.09
N PRO A 52 26.48 18.09 15.92
CA PRO A 52 26.06 19.48 16.09
C PRO A 52 26.93 20.26 17.10
N ASN A 53 26.91 21.59 16.95
CA ASN A 53 27.49 22.65 17.80
C ASN A 53 28.94 23.05 17.55
N SER A 54 29.14 24.06 16.69
CA SER A 54 29.75 25.35 17.06
C SER A 54 29.74 26.29 15.85
N VAL A 55 29.18 27.48 16.02
CA VAL A 55 29.29 28.59 15.05
C VAL A 55 30.57 29.36 15.37
N PRO A 56 31.58 29.45 14.48
CA PRO A 56 32.62 30.44 14.59
C PRO A 56 32.18 31.71 13.84
N THR A 57 32.18 32.85 14.53
CA THR A 57 32.07 34.18 13.93
C THR A 57 33.30 34.51 13.09
N PRO A 58 33.17 35.28 11.99
CA PRO A 58 34.29 35.60 11.11
C PRO A 58 35.11 36.78 11.70
N ALA A 59 36.25 36.48 12.31
CA ALA A 59 37.24 37.53 12.64
C ALA A 59 38.71 37.10 12.64
N ASP A 60 39.07 35.81 12.70
CA ASP A 60 40.49 35.43 12.79
C ASP A 60 40.85 34.26 11.84
N ALA A 61 40.95 34.55 10.54
CA ALA A 61 41.70 33.71 9.60
C ALA A 61 42.60 34.58 8.72
N PRO A 62 43.93 34.38 8.72
CA PRO A 62 44.84 35.17 7.88
C PRO A 62 44.71 34.78 6.40
N ALA A 63 44.96 35.78 5.55
CA ALA A 63 44.78 35.76 4.11
C ALA A 63 45.50 34.59 3.40
N GLY A 64 44.71 33.82 2.63
CA GLY A 64 45.16 32.86 1.62
C GLY A 64 44.33 33.06 0.34
N SER A 65 45.01 33.00 -0.81
CA SER A 65 44.71 33.60 -2.12
C SER A 65 43.35 33.30 -2.79
N PRO A 66 42.89 34.15 -3.74
CA PRO A 66 41.65 33.98 -4.48
C PRO A 66 41.77 33.03 -5.68
N GLY A 67 40.74 32.20 -5.88
CA GLY A 67 40.34 31.67 -7.20
C GLY A 67 40.81 30.26 -7.56
N GLN A 68 39.88 29.29 -7.44
CA GLN A 68 39.62 28.29 -8.49
C GLN A 68 38.28 27.59 -8.18
N ASP A 69 37.24 27.95 -8.93
CA ASP A 69 35.99 27.19 -8.99
C ASP A 69 36.32 25.79 -9.49
N SER A 70 36.30 24.82 -8.58
CA SER A 70 36.45 23.41 -8.92
C SER A 70 35.08 22.90 -9.33
N ALA A 71 34.73 23.08 -10.61
CA ALA A 71 33.62 22.35 -11.21
C ALA A 71 33.85 20.85 -10.96
N GLN A 72 33.01 20.21 -10.15
CA GLN A 72 33.12 18.77 -9.94
C GLN A 72 32.93 18.06 -11.29
N PRO A 73 33.84 17.15 -11.70
CA PRO A 73 33.72 16.49 -12.98
C PRO A 73 32.49 15.57 -13.00
N THR A 74 31.70 15.66 -14.06
CA THR A 74 30.63 14.71 -14.36
C THR A 74 31.25 13.38 -14.78
N CYS A 75 30.97 12.32 -14.02
CA CYS A 75 31.48 10.97 -14.28
C CYS A 75 30.34 10.05 -14.73
N VAL A 76 30.60 9.24 -15.76
CA VAL A 76 29.69 8.17 -16.21
C VAL A 76 30.28 6.83 -15.78
N TYR A 77 29.50 6.02 -15.06
CA TYR A 77 29.93 4.72 -14.54
C TYR A 77 29.28 3.57 -15.34
N GLN A 78 30.08 2.58 -15.75
CA GLN A 78 29.61 1.35 -16.38
C GLN A 78 30.11 0.11 -15.61
N PRO A 79 29.32 -0.96 -15.51
CA PRO A 79 29.74 -2.18 -14.82
C PRO A 79 30.95 -2.79 -15.53
N SER A 80 32.03 -3.06 -14.79
CA SER A 80 33.25 -3.63 -15.35
C SER A 80 33.00 -5.09 -15.76
N PRO A 81 33.43 -5.50 -16.97
CA PRO A 81 33.32 -6.88 -17.41
C PRO A 81 34.34 -7.81 -16.73
N PHE A 82 35.28 -7.28 -15.94
CA PHE A 82 36.33 -8.06 -15.28
C PHE A 82 35.86 -8.60 -13.92
N GLN A 83 35.86 -9.93 -13.76
CA GLN A 83 35.53 -10.62 -12.50
C GLN A 83 36.65 -10.55 -11.44
N GLY A 84 37.67 -9.71 -11.62
CA GLY A 84 38.75 -9.61 -10.65
C GLY A 84 39.56 -8.33 -10.83
N HIS A 85 39.68 -7.56 -9.76
CA HIS A 85 40.67 -6.51 -9.67
C HIS A 85 42.07 -7.15 -9.49
N PRO A 86 43.16 -6.60 -10.04
CA PRO A 86 44.52 -7.13 -9.88
C PRO A 86 45.02 -7.25 -8.42
N ASN A 87 44.25 -6.80 -7.41
CA ASN A 87 44.55 -6.89 -5.97
C ASN A 87 43.37 -7.51 -5.17
N ALA A 88 42.69 -8.51 -5.74
CA ALA A 88 41.47 -9.13 -5.19
C ALA A 88 41.60 -9.71 -3.76
N ASP A 89 42.81 -9.97 -3.27
CA ASP A 89 43.05 -10.67 -2.00
C ASP A 89 42.81 -9.82 -0.75
N SER A 90 42.60 -8.51 -0.91
CA SER A 90 42.45 -7.54 0.21
C SER A 90 41.05 -6.93 0.33
N TRP A 91 40.12 -7.28 -0.57
CA TRP A 91 38.81 -6.63 -0.67
C TRP A 91 37.68 -7.66 -0.77
N PRO A 92 36.52 -7.39 -0.15
CA PRO A 92 35.37 -8.29 -0.20
C PRO A 92 34.85 -8.45 -1.64
N PRO A 93 34.14 -9.56 -1.94
CA PRO A 93 33.62 -9.82 -3.29
C PRO A 93 32.49 -8.83 -3.63
N SER A 94 32.84 -7.71 -4.26
CA SER A 94 31.91 -6.76 -4.85
C SER A 94 32.21 -6.53 -6.34
N PHE A 95 31.17 -6.13 -7.06
CA PHE A 95 31.18 -5.77 -8.48
C PHE A 95 31.88 -4.42 -8.66
N TRP A 96 32.79 -4.33 -9.62
CA TRP A 96 33.55 -3.12 -9.92
C TRP A 96 32.89 -2.37 -11.08
N TYR A 97 32.96 -1.04 -11.06
CA TYR A 97 32.53 -0.18 -12.17
C TYR A 97 33.74 0.58 -12.70
N GLU A 98 33.79 0.79 -14.01
CA GLU A 98 34.74 1.70 -14.65
C GLU A 98 34.06 3.06 -14.82
N GLY A 99 34.63 4.10 -14.22
CA GLY A 99 34.16 5.48 -14.35
C GLY A 99 34.98 6.23 -15.39
N LEU A 100 34.33 6.77 -16.42
CA LEU A 100 34.94 7.72 -17.35
C LEU A 100 34.52 9.13 -16.94
N CYS A 101 35.49 9.94 -16.50
CA CYS A 101 35.28 11.34 -16.18
C CYS A 101 35.94 12.20 -17.26
N GLU A 102 35.23 13.23 -17.74
CA GLU A 102 35.61 13.99 -18.94
C GLU A 102 36.95 14.75 -18.84
N LEU A 103 37.53 14.90 -17.63
CA LEU A 103 38.74 15.70 -17.43
C LEU A 103 39.87 15.03 -16.62
N THR A 104 39.73 13.79 -16.16
CA THR A 104 40.74 13.14 -15.28
C THR A 104 41.13 11.71 -15.65
N GLY A 105 40.57 11.13 -16.72
CA GLY A 105 40.79 9.70 -16.99
C GLY A 105 40.09 8.81 -15.96
N ALA A 106 40.29 7.49 -16.07
CA ALA A 106 39.54 6.53 -15.26
C ALA A 106 39.87 6.64 -13.77
N ILE A 107 38.90 7.05 -12.95
CA ILE A 107 39.01 6.99 -11.50
C ILE A 107 38.40 5.66 -11.05
N ILE A 108 39.24 4.73 -10.59
CA ILE A 108 38.85 3.48 -9.94
C ILE A 108 38.76 3.72 -8.44
N THR A 109 37.86 4.60 -8.00
CA THR A 109 37.54 4.68 -6.57
C THR A 109 36.35 3.78 -6.30
N PRO A 110 36.49 2.75 -5.44
CA PRO A 110 35.35 1.93 -5.06
C PRO A 110 34.41 2.78 -4.20
N THR A 111 33.39 3.37 -4.81
CA THR A 111 32.23 3.86 -4.08
C THR A 111 31.35 2.64 -3.76
N PRO A 112 31.22 2.23 -2.49
CA PRO A 112 30.27 1.20 -2.14
C PRO A 112 28.87 1.74 -2.43
N ILE A 113 28.17 1.18 -3.42
CA ILE A 113 26.73 1.34 -3.47
C ILE A 113 26.17 0.74 -2.18
N ALA A 114 25.33 1.48 -1.48
CA ALA A 114 24.66 0.97 -0.30
C ALA A 114 23.87 -0.29 -0.72
N ALA A 115 24.35 -1.46 -0.30
CA ALA A 115 23.65 -2.71 -0.54
C ALA A 115 22.34 -2.67 0.26
N LEU A 116 21.21 -2.85 -0.42
CA LEU A 116 19.92 -2.93 0.25
C LEU A 116 19.95 -4.06 1.27
N THR A 117 19.56 -3.76 2.50
CA THR A 117 19.46 -4.78 3.54
C THR A 117 18.36 -5.80 3.18
N PRO A 118 18.39 -7.04 3.69
CA PRO A 118 17.34 -8.01 3.40
C PRO A 118 15.94 -7.51 3.75
N GLY A 119 15.79 -6.72 4.83
CA GLY A 119 14.51 -6.07 5.17
C GLY A 119 14.02 -5.07 4.11
N GLU A 120 14.92 -4.38 3.42
CA GLU A 120 14.56 -3.47 2.33
C GLU A 120 14.18 -4.21 1.06
N VAL A 121 14.91 -5.26 0.71
CA VAL A 121 14.56 -6.18 -0.38
C VAL A 121 13.22 -6.87 -0.08
N ALA A 122 12.90 -7.14 1.19
CA ALA A 122 11.61 -7.66 1.61
C ALA A 122 10.45 -6.69 1.31
N ARG A 123 10.66 -5.38 1.50
CA ARG A 123 9.66 -4.35 1.11
C ARG A 123 9.45 -4.32 -0.40
N LEU A 124 10.51 -4.49 -1.20
CA LEU A 124 10.40 -4.63 -2.66
C LEU A 124 9.58 -5.88 -3.03
N ALA A 125 9.87 -7.03 -2.42
CA ALA A 125 9.12 -8.26 -2.63
C ALA A 125 7.64 -8.11 -2.24
N ARG A 126 7.35 -7.45 -1.10
CA ARG A 126 5.98 -7.12 -0.69
C ARG A 126 5.25 -6.28 -1.74
N ASN A 127 5.89 -5.27 -2.31
CA ASN A 127 5.26 -4.41 -3.31
C ASN A 127 4.94 -5.14 -4.61
N GLN A 128 5.54 -6.32 -4.83
CA GLN A 128 5.23 -7.20 -5.95
C GLN A 128 4.13 -8.22 -5.62
N LEU A 129 3.71 -8.35 -4.36
CA LEU A 129 2.59 -9.22 -4.01
C LEU A 129 1.33 -8.77 -4.74
N ARG A 130 0.59 -9.75 -5.28
CA ARG A 130 -0.69 -9.57 -5.95
C ARG A 130 -1.71 -10.55 -5.40
N PRO A 131 -2.20 -10.39 -4.14
CA PRO A 131 -3.26 -11.24 -3.65
C PRO A 131 -4.51 -11.07 -4.52
N PRO A 132 -5.19 -12.17 -4.89
CA PRO A 132 -6.32 -12.13 -5.80
C PRO A 132 -7.52 -11.40 -5.17
N ARG A 133 -8.35 -10.78 -6.01
CA ARG A 133 -9.60 -10.18 -5.54
C ARG A 133 -10.56 -11.28 -5.04
N PRO A 134 -11.19 -11.11 -3.87
CA PRO A 134 -12.19 -12.07 -3.39
C PRO A 134 -13.42 -12.10 -4.28
N ARG A 135 -14.07 -13.26 -4.32
CA ARG A 135 -15.36 -13.49 -4.98
C ARG A 135 -16.40 -13.92 -3.95
N PRO A 136 -17.14 -12.96 -3.39
CA PRO A 136 -18.18 -13.21 -2.39
C PRO A 136 -19.35 -14.01 -2.98
N ALA A 137 -19.86 -14.95 -2.20
CA ALA A 137 -21.06 -15.70 -2.50
C ALA A 137 -21.88 -15.93 -1.21
N ALA A 138 -23.13 -16.33 -1.40
CA ALA A 138 -24.03 -16.63 -0.29
C ALA A 138 -24.85 -17.89 -0.56
N ASN A 139 -25.36 -18.49 0.52
CA ASN A 139 -26.39 -19.52 0.47
C ASN A 139 -27.59 -19.12 1.34
N PRO A 140 -28.86 -19.33 0.90
CA PRO A 140 -29.29 -19.86 -0.41
C PRO A 140 -28.76 -19.08 -1.61
N ALA A 141 -28.57 -19.76 -2.74
CA ALA A 141 -28.18 -19.08 -3.97
C ALA A 141 -29.34 -18.19 -4.46
N GLY A 142 -29.03 -16.98 -4.93
CA GLY A 142 -30.03 -16.04 -5.44
C GLY A 142 -30.57 -15.10 -4.36
N ASP A 143 -31.89 -14.93 -4.32
CA ASP A 143 -32.55 -14.02 -3.38
C ASP A 143 -32.41 -14.54 -1.95
N GLN A 144 -31.91 -13.70 -1.06
CA GLN A 144 -31.88 -13.96 0.37
C GLN A 144 -33.26 -13.68 0.97
N LEU A 145 -33.56 -14.28 2.11
CA LEU A 145 -34.85 -14.12 2.77
C LEU A 145 -34.72 -13.46 4.14
N VAL A 146 -35.66 -12.57 4.46
CA VAL A 146 -35.79 -11.99 5.79
C VAL A 146 -36.02 -13.11 6.81
N ASN A 147 -35.31 -13.05 7.94
CA ASN A 147 -35.33 -14.05 9.01
C ASN A 147 -34.83 -15.46 8.63
N LEU A 148 -34.19 -15.63 7.48
CA LEU A 148 -33.49 -16.86 7.12
C LEU A 148 -31.97 -16.66 7.26
N PRO A 149 -31.24 -17.58 7.93
CA PRO A 149 -29.79 -17.50 8.00
C PRO A 149 -29.16 -17.54 6.60
N THR A 150 -28.41 -16.49 6.28
CA THR A 150 -27.61 -16.37 5.06
C THR A 150 -26.19 -16.82 5.37
N TRP A 151 -25.70 -17.84 4.68
CA TRP A 151 -24.34 -18.34 4.84
C TRP A 151 -23.42 -17.56 3.90
N LEU A 152 -22.39 -16.91 4.44
CA LEU A 152 -21.47 -16.07 3.68
C LEU A 152 -20.18 -16.83 3.43
N TYR A 153 -19.71 -16.86 2.18
CA TYR A 153 -18.47 -17.54 1.85
C TYR A 153 -17.75 -16.95 0.63
N LEU A 154 -16.46 -17.27 0.52
CA LEU A 154 -15.58 -16.89 -0.58
C LEU A 154 -15.36 -18.08 -1.50
N THR A 155 -15.60 -17.90 -2.79
CA THR A 155 -15.32 -18.94 -3.81
C THR A 155 -13.85 -18.96 -4.26
N SER A 156 -13.10 -17.91 -3.97
CA SER A 156 -11.69 -17.76 -4.32
C SER A 156 -10.97 -16.83 -3.33
N ALA A 157 -9.65 -16.67 -3.52
CA ALA A 157 -8.80 -15.75 -2.76
C ALA A 157 -8.52 -16.12 -1.29
N TRP A 158 -8.68 -17.39 -0.91
CA TRP A 158 -8.31 -17.88 0.43
C TRP A 158 -7.13 -18.85 0.43
N ARG A 159 -6.01 -18.43 -0.19
CA ARG A 159 -4.77 -19.20 -0.22
C ARG A 159 -3.58 -18.25 -0.16
N PRO A 160 -2.46 -18.65 0.48
CA PRO A 160 -1.26 -17.83 0.49
C PRO A 160 -0.74 -17.52 -0.92
N VAL A 161 -0.16 -16.34 -1.09
CA VAL A 161 0.53 -15.92 -2.32
C VAL A 161 1.92 -15.38 -1.98
N SER A 162 2.89 -15.59 -2.86
CA SER A 162 4.28 -15.16 -2.63
C SER A 162 4.82 -14.36 -3.81
N ALA A 163 5.79 -13.50 -3.53
CA ALA A 163 6.56 -12.76 -4.51
C ALA A 163 8.01 -12.62 -4.01
N SER A 164 8.95 -12.53 -4.93
CA SER A 164 10.38 -12.45 -4.59
C SER A 164 11.02 -11.22 -5.23
N ALA A 165 11.97 -10.64 -4.52
CA ALA A 165 12.84 -9.58 -5.04
C ALA A 165 14.29 -9.97 -4.82
N SER A 166 15.14 -9.59 -5.77
CA SER A 166 16.56 -9.92 -5.77
C SER A 166 17.38 -8.69 -6.07
N VAL A 167 18.47 -8.56 -5.33
CA VAL A 167 19.58 -7.65 -5.56
C VAL A 167 20.86 -8.48 -5.57
N PRO A 168 22.00 -7.97 -6.06
CA PRO A 168 23.25 -8.72 -6.01
C PRO A 168 23.55 -9.21 -4.57
N GLY A 169 23.76 -10.52 -4.43
CA GLY A 169 24.08 -11.18 -3.15
C GLY A 169 22.90 -11.50 -2.23
N VAL A 170 21.69 -10.97 -2.47
CA VAL A 170 20.52 -11.20 -1.60
C VAL A 170 19.24 -11.41 -2.41
N THR A 171 18.54 -12.50 -2.13
CA THR A 171 17.17 -12.75 -2.61
C THR A 171 16.25 -12.94 -1.42
N VAL A 172 15.09 -12.28 -1.46
CA VAL A 172 14.06 -12.34 -0.43
C VAL A 172 12.72 -12.72 -1.04
N THR A 173 12.00 -13.59 -0.35
CA THR A 173 10.62 -13.96 -0.70
C THR A 173 9.68 -13.48 0.39
N ALA A 174 8.67 -12.70 -0.01
CA ALA A 174 7.54 -12.30 0.83
C ALA A 174 6.32 -13.17 0.51
N THR A 175 5.54 -13.51 1.54
CA THR A 175 4.33 -14.33 1.45
C THR A 175 3.20 -13.64 2.20
N ALA A 176 2.09 -13.40 1.52
CA ALA A 176 0.83 -12.94 2.10
C ALA A 176 -0.09 -14.14 2.35
N SER A 177 -0.52 -14.34 3.60
CA SER A 177 -1.44 -15.41 4.00
C SER A 177 -2.75 -14.79 4.51
N PRO A 178 -3.92 -15.27 4.06
CA PRO A 178 -5.21 -14.74 4.52
C PRO A 178 -5.44 -15.15 5.98
N THR A 179 -5.85 -14.20 6.82
CA THR A 179 -6.04 -14.41 8.27
C THR A 179 -7.49 -14.26 8.70
N SER A 180 -8.20 -13.26 8.16
CA SER A 180 -9.60 -13.01 8.45
C SER A 180 -10.30 -12.33 7.28
N VAL A 181 -11.64 -12.33 7.31
CA VAL A 181 -12.49 -11.63 6.36
C VAL A 181 -13.54 -10.82 7.09
N THR A 182 -13.69 -9.56 6.69
CA THR A 182 -14.73 -8.65 7.18
C THR A 182 -15.76 -8.43 6.08
N TRP A 183 -17.04 -8.60 6.43
CA TRP A 183 -18.19 -8.42 5.55
C TRP A 183 -19.01 -7.23 6.03
N VAL A 184 -19.13 -6.19 5.22
CA VAL A 184 -20.15 -5.15 5.39
C VAL A 184 -21.32 -5.56 4.53
N VAL A 185 -22.43 -5.96 5.15
CA VAL A 185 -23.55 -6.67 4.49
C VAL A 185 -24.67 -5.74 4.00
N GLY A 186 -24.50 -4.42 4.18
CA GLY A 186 -25.35 -3.39 3.60
C GLY A 186 -26.64 -3.06 4.39
N ASP A 187 -26.88 -3.74 5.51
CA ASP A 187 -27.99 -3.47 6.44
C ASP A 187 -27.52 -2.84 7.76
N ASP A 188 -26.40 -2.11 7.70
CA ASP A 188 -25.71 -1.48 8.84
C ASP A 188 -24.99 -2.48 9.76
N THR A 189 -24.94 -3.77 9.37
CA THR A 189 -24.19 -4.82 10.07
C THR A 189 -22.82 -5.06 9.45
N THR A 190 -21.84 -5.38 10.30
CA THR A 190 -20.53 -5.91 9.91
C THR A 190 -20.32 -7.28 10.55
N VAL A 191 -19.85 -8.25 9.77
CA VAL A 191 -19.56 -9.62 10.22
C VAL A 191 -18.08 -9.92 10.00
N GLU A 192 -17.40 -10.41 11.03
CA GLU A 192 -16.00 -10.83 10.93
C GLU A 192 -15.90 -12.36 11.04
N CYS A 193 -15.15 -12.96 10.12
CA CYS A 193 -14.99 -14.41 10.06
C CYS A 193 -13.50 -14.76 9.96
N ALA A 194 -13.06 -15.78 10.70
CA ALA A 194 -11.67 -16.24 10.71
C ALA A 194 -11.28 -17.08 9.46
N GLY A 195 -12.25 -17.42 8.61
CA GLY A 195 -12.08 -18.33 7.49
C GLY A 195 -12.85 -17.87 6.26
N PRO A 196 -12.75 -18.62 5.15
CA PRO A 196 -13.42 -18.26 3.90
C PRO A 196 -14.94 -18.44 3.95
N GLY A 197 -15.51 -18.91 5.08
CA GLY A 197 -16.89 -19.36 5.17
C GLY A 197 -17.06 -20.82 4.76
N SER A 198 -18.24 -21.37 5.04
CA SER A 198 -18.59 -22.75 4.73
C SER A 198 -19.43 -22.76 3.46
N THR A 199 -19.08 -23.64 2.52
CA THR A 199 -19.97 -23.95 1.41
C THR A 199 -21.16 -24.73 1.92
N TYR A 200 -22.34 -24.44 1.39
CA TYR A 200 -23.56 -25.17 1.76
C TYR A 200 -23.57 -26.58 1.18
N ASP A 201 -23.93 -27.56 2.00
CA ASP A 201 -24.24 -28.93 1.58
C ASP A 201 -25.76 -29.12 1.58
N ARG A 202 -26.29 -29.80 0.56
CA ARG A 202 -27.73 -30.09 0.41
C ARG A 202 -28.31 -30.89 1.57
N ASP A 203 -27.48 -31.64 2.28
CA ASP A 203 -27.90 -32.45 3.43
C ASP A 203 -27.98 -31.61 4.72
N THR A 204 -27.63 -30.32 4.65
CA THR A 204 -27.75 -29.36 5.75
C THR A 204 -29.15 -28.76 5.82
N ASP A 205 -29.74 -28.73 7.02
CA ASP A 205 -31.00 -28.03 7.27
C ASP A 205 -30.89 -26.56 6.80
N PRO A 206 -31.72 -26.11 5.84
CA PRO A 206 -31.73 -24.74 5.34
C PRO A 206 -31.99 -23.67 6.41
N ARG A 207 -32.52 -24.04 7.58
CA ARG A 207 -32.73 -23.13 8.71
C ARG A 207 -31.55 -23.04 9.68
N SER A 208 -30.53 -23.88 9.51
CA SER A 208 -29.36 -23.85 10.38
C SER A 208 -28.50 -22.62 10.13
N GLU A 209 -27.95 -22.06 11.21
CA GLU A 209 -26.94 -21.01 11.11
C GLU A 209 -25.65 -21.55 10.49
N SER A 210 -24.90 -20.66 9.83
CA SER A 210 -23.61 -21.03 9.24
C SER A 210 -22.61 -21.42 10.32
N PRO A 211 -21.93 -22.58 10.21
CA PRO A 211 -20.93 -23.02 11.18
C PRO A 211 -19.73 -22.08 11.33
N THR A 212 -19.44 -21.27 10.31
CA THR A 212 -18.21 -20.46 10.26
C THR A 212 -18.44 -18.98 9.99
N CYS A 213 -19.46 -18.63 9.19
CA CYS A 213 -19.66 -17.25 8.72
C CYS A 213 -21.07 -17.07 8.17
N GLY A 214 -21.91 -16.29 8.84
CA GLY A 214 -23.29 -16.09 8.43
C GLY A 214 -23.88 -14.80 8.98
N HIS A 215 -25.00 -14.39 8.38
CA HIS A 215 -25.77 -13.22 8.75
C HIS A 215 -27.27 -13.50 8.59
N THR A 216 -28.12 -12.90 9.41
CA THR A 216 -29.58 -12.98 9.23
C THR A 216 -30.14 -11.59 9.02
N TYR A 217 -30.60 -11.31 7.80
CA TYR A 217 -31.26 -10.05 7.47
C TYR A 217 -32.60 -9.93 8.19
N ARG A 218 -32.83 -8.78 8.83
CA ARG A 218 -34.08 -8.46 9.54
C ARG A 218 -35.04 -7.58 8.75
N ARG A 219 -34.62 -7.09 7.58
CA ARG A 219 -35.42 -6.21 6.74
C ARG A 219 -35.23 -6.55 5.26
N SER A 220 -36.30 -6.37 4.48
CA SER A 220 -36.29 -6.52 3.03
C SER A 220 -35.49 -5.40 2.36
N SER A 221 -34.82 -5.69 1.25
CA SER A 221 -34.19 -4.67 0.40
C SER A 221 -35.19 -3.96 -0.53
N GLY A 222 -36.47 -4.37 -0.48
CA GLY A 222 -37.55 -3.81 -1.30
C GLY A 222 -37.32 -4.02 -2.79
N HIS A 223 -37.35 -2.92 -3.56
CA HIS A 223 -37.05 -2.92 -4.99
C HIS A 223 -35.55 -2.78 -5.31
N SER A 224 -34.69 -2.67 -4.29
CA SER A 224 -33.24 -2.51 -4.42
C SER A 224 -32.49 -3.76 -3.91
N THR A 225 -31.19 -3.63 -3.70
CA THR A 225 -30.28 -4.65 -3.13
C THR A 225 -29.44 -4.04 -2.02
N PHE A 226 -29.02 -4.84 -1.04
CA PHE A 226 -27.98 -4.43 -0.11
C PHE A 226 -26.61 -4.55 -0.78
N PRO A 227 -25.81 -3.47 -0.82
CA PRO A 227 -24.43 -3.55 -1.28
C PRO A 227 -23.61 -4.31 -0.24
N VAL A 228 -22.83 -5.29 -0.70
CA VAL A 228 -21.98 -6.11 0.16
C VAL A 228 -20.53 -5.86 -0.20
N ILE A 229 -19.73 -5.49 0.80
CA ILE A 229 -18.30 -5.27 0.68
C ILE A 229 -17.59 -6.31 1.52
N VAL A 230 -16.62 -7.00 0.92
CA VAL A 230 -15.85 -8.05 1.58
C VAL A 230 -14.38 -7.71 1.51
N THR A 231 -13.75 -7.67 2.68
CA THR A 231 -12.32 -7.34 2.82
C THR A 231 -11.61 -8.51 3.46
N ILE A 232 -10.68 -9.12 2.72
CA ILE A 232 -9.74 -10.10 3.29
C ILE A 232 -8.55 -9.35 3.87
N HIS A 233 -8.15 -9.73 5.08
CA HIS A 233 -6.92 -9.29 5.73
C HIS A 233 -5.83 -10.33 5.54
N TRP A 234 -4.63 -9.86 5.20
CA TRP A 234 -3.49 -10.70 4.86
C TRP A 234 -2.30 -10.37 5.76
N ALA A 235 -1.86 -11.35 6.54
CA ALA A 235 -0.59 -11.28 7.24
C ALA A 235 0.56 -11.48 6.23
N VAL A 236 1.55 -10.59 6.26
CA VAL A 236 2.70 -10.65 5.35
C VAL A 236 3.96 -11.01 6.13
N THR A 237 4.60 -12.11 5.74
CA THR A 237 5.87 -12.56 6.30
C THR A 237 6.90 -12.71 5.19
N TRP A 238 8.19 -12.60 5.50
CA TRP A 238 9.25 -12.79 4.51
C TRP A 238 10.43 -13.56 5.08
N THR A 239 11.19 -14.16 4.16
CA THR A 239 12.45 -14.88 4.45
C THR A 239 13.46 -14.65 3.33
N GLY A 240 14.72 -14.41 3.67
CA GLY A 240 15.82 -14.29 2.71
C GLY A 240 17.05 -13.59 3.29
N GLY A 241 18.20 -13.76 2.65
CA GLY A 241 19.47 -13.18 3.13
C GLY A 241 19.87 -13.63 4.56
N GLY A 242 19.45 -14.83 4.98
CA GLY A 242 19.69 -15.35 6.34
C GLY A 242 18.79 -14.72 7.42
N GLN A 243 17.81 -13.90 7.03
CA GLN A 243 16.89 -13.21 7.92
C GLN A 243 15.43 -13.55 7.59
N ALA A 244 14.54 -13.23 8.54
CA ALA A 244 13.10 -13.35 8.37
C ALA A 244 12.39 -12.27 9.19
N GLY A 245 11.15 -11.96 8.84
CA GLY A 245 10.35 -10.99 9.59
C GLY A 245 8.91 -10.87 9.10
N ALA A 246 8.16 -10.00 9.77
CA ALA A 246 6.84 -9.56 9.35
C ALA A 246 6.92 -8.22 8.63
N LEU A 247 5.95 -7.96 7.75
CA LEU A 247 5.76 -6.69 7.06
C LEU A 247 4.34 -6.17 7.31
N PRO A 248 4.07 -4.88 7.03
CA PRO A 248 2.72 -4.35 7.13
C PRO A 248 1.72 -5.19 6.33
N GLU A 249 0.58 -5.44 6.95
CA GLU A 249 -0.50 -6.24 6.38
C GLU A 249 -0.99 -5.69 5.03
N LEU A 250 -1.67 -6.56 4.29
CA LEU A 250 -2.35 -6.20 3.05
C LEU A 250 -3.84 -6.47 3.20
N THR A 251 -4.64 -5.75 2.43
CA THR A 251 -6.06 -6.02 2.31
C THR A 251 -6.44 -6.15 0.84
N THR A 252 -7.42 -7.02 0.58
CA THR A 252 -8.06 -7.10 -0.74
C THR A 252 -9.56 -7.03 -0.58
N THR A 253 -10.18 -6.18 -1.40
CA THR A 253 -11.62 -5.96 -1.35
C THR A 253 -12.31 -6.52 -2.59
N GLY A 254 -13.48 -7.08 -2.37
CA GLY A 254 -14.43 -7.50 -3.41
C GLY A 254 -15.82 -7.03 -3.02
N THR A 255 -16.70 -6.94 -4.01
CA THR A 255 -18.07 -6.48 -3.80
C THR A 255 -19.06 -7.43 -4.45
N THR A 256 -20.25 -7.47 -3.89
CA THR A 256 -21.43 -8.10 -4.49
C THR A 256 -22.67 -7.35 -4.02
N ALA A 257 -23.86 -7.79 -4.40
CA ALA A 257 -25.10 -7.25 -3.88
C ALA A 257 -26.10 -8.37 -3.64
N PHE A 258 -26.78 -8.31 -2.49
CA PHE A 258 -27.81 -9.29 -2.15
C PHE A 258 -29.18 -8.64 -2.20
N ARG A 259 -30.09 -9.26 -2.94
CA ARG A 259 -31.51 -8.95 -2.87
C ARG A 259 -32.09 -9.73 -1.70
N VAL A 260 -32.76 -9.03 -0.78
CA VAL A 260 -33.40 -9.64 0.38
C VAL A 260 -34.90 -9.47 0.25
N ARG A 261 -35.64 -10.57 0.24
CA ARG A 261 -37.10 -10.58 0.14
C ARG A 261 -37.74 -11.10 1.40
N GLU A 262 -38.97 -10.65 1.63
CA GLU A 262 -39.83 -11.23 2.64
C GLU A 262 -40.77 -12.23 1.97
N SER A 263 -40.90 -13.43 2.55
CA SER A 263 -41.87 -14.43 2.10
C SER A 263 -43.18 -14.22 2.86
N GLN A 264 -44.22 -13.80 2.15
CA GLN A 264 -45.56 -13.60 2.70
C GLN A 264 -46.44 -14.79 2.33
N ALA A 265 -46.97 -15.50 3.33
CA ALA A 265 -47.96 -16.56 3.11
C ALA A 265 -49.37 -15.97 3.23
N LEU A 266 -50.17 -16.10 2.18
CA LEU A 266 -51.60 -15.75 2.23
C LEU A 266 -52.38 -16.95 2.76
N ASN A 267 -52.89 -16.85 3.99
CA ASN A 267 -53.78 -17.86 4.54
C ASN A 267 -55.23 -17.51 4.15
N ILE A 268 -55.75 -18.14 3.09
CA ILE A 268 -57.14 -17.96 2.69
C ILE A 268 -57.96 -19.03 3.43
N ALA A 269 -58.82 -18.62 4.36
CA ALA A 269 -59.76 -19.54 4.99
C ALA A 269 -60.77 -20.06 3.94
N PRO A 270 -61.11 -21.35 3.94
CA PRO A 270 -62.13 -21.88 3.04
C PRO A 270 -63.49 -21.24 3.35
N PRO A 271 -64.33 -20.94 2.34
CA PRO A 271 -65.64 -20.34 2.57
C PRO A 271 -66.49 -21.27 3.44
N THR A 272 -66.98 -20.76 4.57
CA THR A 272 -67.99 -21.42 5.39
C THR A 272 -69.29 -21.49 4.60
N ARG A 273 -69.77 -22.71 4.35
CA ARG A 273 -71.04 -22.98 3.67
C ARG A 273 -72.21 -22.88 4.64
#